data_AF-A0AAV3BC10-F1
#
_entry.id   AF-A0AAV3BC10-F1
#
_cell.length_a   1.000
_cell.length_b   1.000
_cell.length_c   1.000
_cell.angle_alpha   90.00
_cell.angle_beta   90.00
_cell.angle_gamma   90.00
#
_symmetry.space_group_name_H-M   'P 1'
#
loop_
_entity.id
_entity.type
_entity.pdbx_description
1 polymer ?
#
loop_
_entity_poly.entity_id
_entity_poly.type
_entity_poly.pdbx_seq_one_letter_code
_entity_poly.pdbx_strand_id
1 'polypeptide(L)' 'MDHYCTVRYTYGQSITDACIGWKDTEALLRQLAGAVRARRQ' A
#
# COMPACT_ATOMS: atom_id res chain seq x y z
N MET A 1 7.63 26.16 -20.68
CA MET A 1 6.22 25.83 -20.96
C MET A 1 6.25 24.93 -22.17
N ASP A 2 6.13 23.60 -22.10
CA ASP A 2 4.92 22.84 -21.74
C ASP A 2 5.24 21.43 -21.21
N HIS A 3 5.57 21.30 -19.92
CA HIS A 3 5.68 19.99 -19.27
C HIS A 3 4.42 19.66 -18.48
N TYR A 4 3.27 19.56 -19.15
CA TYR A 4 2.18 18.76 -18.60
C TYR A 4 2.43 17.32 -19.03
N CYS A 5 3.12 16.56 -18.17
CA CYS A 5 3.18 15.11 -18.31
C CYS A 5 1.75 14.59 -18.15
N THR A 6 1.14 14.14 -19.22
CA THR A 6 -0.22 13.57 -19.20
C THR A 6 -0.19 12.22 -18.47
N VAL A 7 -0.23 12.25 -17.14
CA VAL A 7 -0.28 11.04 -16.32
C VAL A 7 -1.64 10.39 -16.52
N ARG A 8 -1.67 9.21 -17.14
CA ARG A 8 -2.88 8.39 -17.20
C ARG A 8 -3.13 7.79 -15.82
N TYR A 9 -4.27 8.11 -15.22
CA TYR A 9 -4.67 7.53 -13.94
C TYR A 9 -5.02 6.05 -14.09
N THR A 10 -4.51 5.24 -13.16
CA THR A 10 -4.75 3.79 -13.11
C THR A 10 -5.70 3.49 -11.96
N TYR A 11 -6.67 2.62 -12.20
CA TYR A 11 -7.59 2.19 -11.15
C TYR A 11 -6.83 1.49 -10.00
N GLY A 12 -7.16 1.84 -8.76
CA GLY A 12 -6.51 1.28 -7.57
C GLY A 12 -5.14 1.87 -7.25
N GLN A 13 -4.76 3.01 -7.85
CA GLN A 13 -3.52 3.72 -7.55
C GLN A 13 -3.78 5.08 -6.88
N SER A 14 -3.05 5.38 -5.81
CA SER A 14 -3.09 6.68 -5.14
C SER A 14 -2.55 7.79 -6.06
N ILE A 15 -3.20 8.95 -6.03
CA ILE A 15 -2.81 10.16 -6.79
C ILE A 15 -2.00 11.15 -5.95
N THR A 16 -1.84 10.88 -4.64
CA THR A 16 -1.04 11.67 -3.71
C THR A 16 0.26 10.92 -3.40
N ASP A 17 0.46 10.47 -2.16
CA ASP A 17 1.59 9.67 -1.74
C ASP A 17 1.47 8.23 -2.24
N ALA A 18 2.62 7.59 -2.44
CA ALA A 18 2.68 6.20 -2.84
C ALA A 18 2.08 5.28 -1.76
N CYS A 19 1.19 4.37 -2.17
CA CYS A 19 0.67 3.32 -1.31
C CYS A 19 1.30 1.96 -1.67
N ILE A 20 1.43 1.08 -0.69
CA ILE A 20 1.80 -0.32 -0.91
C ILE A 20 0.67 -1.07 -1.61
N GLY A 21 1.03 -2.14 -2.33
CA GLY A 21 0.04 -3.00 -3.00
C GLY A 21 -0.79 -3.83 -2.03
N TRP A 22 -1.91 -4.36 -2.52
CA TRP A 22 -2.81 -5.19 -1.72
C TRP A 22 -2.13 -6.48 -1.21
N LYS A 23 -1.36 -7.15 -2.07
CA LYS A 23 -0.64 -8.39 -1.71
C LYS A 23 0.33 -8.18 -0.55
N ASP A 24 1.03 -7.05 -0.55
CA ASP A 24 1.98 -6.72 0.52
C ASP A 24 1.26 -6.31 1.80
N THR A 25 0.15 -5.57 1.67
CA THR A 25 -0.73 -5.23 2.79
C THR A 25 -1.25 -6.48 3.50
N GLU A 26 -1.73 -7.46 2.74
CA GLU A 26 -2.23 -8.73 3.30
C GLU A 26 -1.14 -9.48 4.06
N ALA A 27 0.05 -9.61 3.47
CA ALA A 27 1.18 -10.27 4.12
C ALA A 27 1.58 -9.56 5.43
N LEU A 28 1.65 -8.22 5.40
CA LEU A 28 1.99 -7.41 6.57
C LEU A 28 0.94 -7.56 7.69
N LEU A 29 -0.35 -7.54 7.35
CA LEU A 29 -1.43 -7.73 8.33
C LEU A 29 -1.35 -9.12 9.00
N ARG A 30 -1.02 -10.17 8.25
CA ARG A 30 -0.82 -11.52 8.80
C ARG A 30 0.37 -11.56 9.77
N GLN A 31 1.48 -10.90 9.42
CA GLN A 31 2.65 -10.78 10.29
C GLN A 31 2.31 -10.03 11.58
N LEU A 32 1.66 -8.87 11.48
CA LEU A 32 1.23 -8.07 12.63
C LEU A 32 0.29 -8.86 13.54
N ALA A 33 -0.67 -9.59 12.98
CA ALA A 33 -1.55 -10.45 13.76
C ALA A 33 -0.78 -11.55 14.50
N GLY A 34 0.25 -12.13 13.89
CA GLY A 34 1.16 -13.09 14.54
C GLY A 34 1.88 -12.47 15.73
N ALA A 35 2.49 -11.30 15.55
CA ALA A 35 3.20 -10.58 16.61
C ALA A 35 2.28 -10.19 17.79
N VAL A 36 1.06 -9.74 17.50
CA VAL A 36 0.07 -9.41 18.54
C VAL A 36 -0.33 -10.64 19.36
N ARG A 37 -0.51 -11.81 18.71
CA ARG A 37 -0.81 -13.06 19.42
C ARG A 37 0.36 -13.48 20.31
N ALA A 38 1.59 -13.44 19.79
CA ALA A 38 2.79 -13.80 20.55
C ALA A 38 2.97 -12.91 21.80
N ARG A 39 2.65 -11.62 21.71
CA ARG A 39 2.71 -10.69 22.85
C ARG A 39 1.66 -10.96 23.94
N ARG A 40 0.58 -11.69 23.62
CA ARG A 40 -0.53 -11.96 24.55
C ARG A 40 -0.41 -13.30 25.27
N GLN A 41 0.59 -14.10 24.92
CA GLN A 41 0.97 -15.34 25.61
C GLN A 41 1.83 -15.00 26.83
#